data_AF-A0A2A3YPK0-F1
#
_entry.id   AF-A0A2A3YPK0-F1
#
_cell.length_a   1.000
_cell.length_b   1.000
_cell.length_c   1.000
_cell.angle_alpha   90.00
_cell.angle_beta   90.00
_cell.angle_gamma   90.00
#
_symmetry.space_group_name_H-M   'P 1'
#
loop_
_entity.id
_entity.type
_entity.pdbx_description
1 polymer ?
#
loop_
_entity_poly.entity_id
_entity_poly.type
_entity_poly.pdbx_seq_one_letter_code
_entity_poly.pdbx_strand_id
1 'polypeptide(L)'
;MLLENITRTLLSELSSIAPDGSPVLKAVQSVAQRVEHDDKPDESDFEKLVGAFETQAGLILELEQLVDLVPSKSEEIREHIKATADFARRVCDIGTNIVLDCILKNSPTTVDRTSHMHGFFKNLIHTFDGHITIANLNYDSMIMSCLLQIDAPMCDMALGWGESKINITNTKDDDTKEVVGSYLAKPMRLTSDFPAESKYRLRLLHPHGSVTYWKSRKDGKVVKIPLEALRKHNLLGSTKYERPSMSPAVVLANSLEKPRRVKEAPFNLGYEALGKGLDESEHWLIAGYSFRDHSINETLRESFQKRKSKPQVLVSTLGWDPPEERIHNAFGLTSTDGDPAFWLSIDRGGVENLNLSPEWRSFIK
;
A
#
# COMPACT_ATOMS: atom_id res chain seq x y z
N MET A 1 8.25 -7.79 -14.49
CA MET A 1 8.93 -8.98 -13.92
C MET A 1 8.50 -9.31 -12.50
N LEU A 2 8.46 -8.36 -11.54
CA LEU A 2 8.00 -8.67 -10.16
C LEU A 2 6.48 -8.90 -10.09
N LEU A 3 5.67 -8.05 -10.75
CA LEU A 3 4.21 -8.15 -10.72
C LEU A 3 3.69 -9.44 -11.36
N GLU A 4 4.17 -9.79 -12.56
CA GLU A 4 3.80 -11.05 -13.25
C GLU A 4 4.09 -12.30 -12.39
N ASN A 5 5.23 -12.32 -11.69
CA ASN A 5 5.57 -13.40 -10.77
C ASN A 5 4.66 -13.42 -9.52
N ILE A 6 4.30 -12.25 -9.00
CA ILE A 6 3.32 -12.11 -7.93
C ILE A 6 1.95 -12.61 -8.39
N THR A 7 1.48 -12.22 -9.58
CA THR A 7 0.21 -12.69 -10.17
C THR A 7 0.20 -14.21 -10.30
N ARG A 8 1.25 -14.83 -10.86
CA ARG A 8 1.34 -16.29 -10.98
C ARG A 8 1.33 -17.00 -9.63
N THR A 9 2.07 -16.47 -8.66
CA THR A 9 2.12 -17.01 -7.30
C THR A 9 0.74 -16.91 -6.64
N LEU A 10 0.06 -15.78 -6.82
CA LEU A 10 -1.27 -15.53 -6.30
C LEU A 10 -2.31 -16.49 -6.89
N LEU A 11 -2.34 -16.66 -8.21
CA LEU A 11 -3.24 -17.60 -8.88
C LEU A 11 -2.95 -19.05 -8.44
N SER A 12 -1.68 -19.42 -8.29
CA SER A 12 -1.28 -20.74 -7.79
C SER A 12 -1.74 -20.97 -6.34
N GLU A 13 -1.54 -19.99 -5.46
CA GLU A 13 -1.98 -20.05 -4.05
C GLU A 13 -3.52 -20.14 -3.95
N LEU A 14 -4.25 -19.37 -4.76
CA LEU A 14 -5.71 -19.42 -4.81
C LEU A 14 -6.24 -20.74 -5.37
N SER A 15 -5.57 -21.31 -6.37
CA SER A 15 -5.90 -22.62 -6.94
C SER A 15 -5.58 -23.79 -6.00
N SER A 16 -4.62 -23.61 -5.09
CA SER A 16 -4.25 -24.62 -4.09
C SER A 16 -5.24 -24.75 -2.92
N ILE A 17 -6.21 -23.84 -2.83
CA ILE A 17 -7.28 -23.90 -1.85
C ILE A 17 -8.14 -25.14 -2.16
N ALA A 18 -8.16 -26.09 -1.22
CA ALA A 18 -8.80 -27.38 -1.43
C ALA A 18 -10.33 -27.23 -1.71
N PRO A 19 -10.91 -27.98 -2.67
CA PRO A 19 -12.32 -27.89 -3.04
C PRO A 19 -13.32 -28.29 -1.94
N ASP A 20 -12.84 -28.92 -0.87
CA ASP A 20 -13.58 -29.30 0.34
C ASP A 20 -13.41 -28.29 1.48
N GLY A 21 -12.70 -27.18 1.24
CA GLY A 21 -12.50 -26.10 2.21
C GLY A 21 -13.79 -25.41 2.67
N SER A 22 -13.66 -24.57 3.71
CA SER A 22 -14.78 -23.82 4.26
C SER A 22 -15.55 -23.02 3.19
N PRO A 23 -16.85 -22.74 3.38
CA PRO A 23 -17.64 -21.94 2.42
C PRO A 23 -17.01 -20.59 2.06
N VAL A 24 -16.27 -19.99 3.00
CA VAL A 24 -15.53 -18.74 2.77
C VAL A 24 -14.40 -18.95 1.76
N LEU A 25 -13.62 -20.02 1.92
CA LEU A 25 -12.51 -20.35 1.02
C LEU A 25 -13.00 -20.65 -0.41
N LYS A 26 -14.15 -21.32 -0.54
CA LYS A 26 -14.81 -21.54 -1.84
C LYS A 26 -15.24 -20.23 -2.49
N ALA A 27 -15.77 -19.29 -1.71
CA ALA A 27 -16.12 -17.97 -2.21
C ALA A 27 -14.88 -17.18 -2.64
N VAL A 28 -13.78 -17.23 -1.88
CA VAL A 28 -12.49 -16.63 -2.26
C VAL A 28 -12.02 -17.17 -3.61
N GLN A 29 -12.04 -18.49 -3.79
CA GLN A 29 -11.67 -19.14 -5.06
C GLN A 29 -12.61 -18.74 -6.20
N SER A 30 -13.91 -18.66 -5.95
CA SER A 30 -14.91 -18.26 -6.95
C SER A 30 -14.75 -16.80 -7.39
N VAL A 31 -14.36 -15.91 -6.47
CA VAL A 31 -14.04 -14.51 -6.78
C VAL A 31 -12.81 -14.45 -7.68
N ALA A 32 -11.78 -15.24 -7.39
CA ALA A 32 -10.56 -15.31 -8.20
C ALA A 32 -10.82 -15.85 -9.63
N GLN A 33 -11.55 -16.96 -9.75
CA GLN A 33 -11.85 -17.60 -11.04
C GLN A 33 -12.64 -16.71 -12.00
N ARG A 34 -13.49 -15.81 -11.49
CA ARG A 34 -14.23 -14.85 -12.33
C ARG A 34 -13.32 -13.83 -13.02
N VAL A 35 -12.10 -13.66 -12.53
CA VAL A 35 -11.12 -12.72 -13.08
C VAL A 35 -10.23 -13.38 -14.15
N GLU A 36 -10.05 -14.70 -14.13
CA GLU A 36 -9.18 -15.48 -15.02
C GLU A 36 -9.73 -15.69 -16.46
N HIS A 37 -10.46 -14.72 -17.04
CA HIS A 37 -11.09 -14.91 -18.36
C HIS A 37 -10.17 -14.72 -19.59
N ASP A 38 -8.87 -14.50 -19.41
CA ASP A 38 -7.89 -14.42 -20.50
C ASP A 38 -6.77 -15.47 -20.35
N ASP A 39 -6.42 -16.17 -21.44
CA ASP A 39 -5.47 -17.30 -21.49
C ASP A 39 -4.02 -16.94 -21.11
N LYS A 40 -3.72 -15.68 -20.77
CA LYS A 40 -2.39 -15.22 -20.34
C LYS A 40 -2.49 -14.24 -19.18
N PRO A 41 -1.97 -14.58 -17.98
CA PRO A 41 -1.90 -13.65 -16.86
C PRO A 41 -1.03 -12.45 -17.23
N ASP A 42 -1.57 -11.24 -17.13
CA ASP A 42 -0.82 -9.99 -17.29
C ASP A 42 -0.82 -9.14 -16.00
N GLU A 43 -0.14 -7.99 -16.02
CA GLU A 43 -0.06 -7.09 -14.86
C GLU A 43 -1.42 -6.48 -14.48
N SER A 44 -2.37 -6.41 -15.43
CA SER A 44 -3.73 -5.96 -15.15
C SER A 44 -4.53 -6.98 -14.34
N ASP A 45 -4.18 -8.26 -14.40
CA ASP A 45 -4.90 -9.30 -13.68
C ASP A 45 -4.67 -9.26 -12.17
N PHE A 46 -3.50 -8.80 -11.72
CA PHE A 46 -3.28 -8.53 -10.29
C PHE A 46 -4.25 -7.46 -9.78
N GLU A 47 -4.34 -6.33 -10.49
CA GLU A 47 -5.22 -5.22 -10.16
C GLU A 47 -6.70 -5.59 -10.23
N LYS A 48 -7.10 -6.37 -11.25
CA LYS A 48 -8.48 -6.88 -11.37
C LYS A 48 -8.84 -7.79 -10.19
N LEU A 49 -7.93 -8.69 -9.82
CA LEU A 49 -8.16 -9.68 -8.77
C LEU A 49 -8.20 -9.03 -7.38
N VAL A 50 -7.28 -8.10 -7.14
CA VAL A 50 -7.32 -7.22 -5.96
C VAL A 50 -8.63 -6.42 -5.90
N GLY A 51 -9.01 -5.78 -7.01
CA GLY A 51 -10.27 -5.02 -7.10
C GLY A 51 -11.53 -5.89 -6.90
N ALA A 52 -11.50 -7.16 -7.29
CA ALA A 52 -12.61 -8.09 -7.08
C ALA A 52 -12.86 -8.38 -5.58
N PHE A 53 -11.79 -8.57 -4.79
CA PHE A 53 -11.91 -8.71 -3.33
C PHE A 53 -12.35 -7.42 -2.65
N GLU A 54 -11.92 -6.25 -3.15
CA GLU A 54 -12.36 -4.96 -2.61
C GLU A 54 -13.82 -4.62 -2.96
N THR A 55 -14.32 -5.05 -4.12
CA THR A 55 -15.73 -4.83 -4.50
C THR A 55 -16.68 -5.47 -3.49
N GLN A 56 -16.29 -6.62 -2.93
CA GLN A 56 -17.04 -7.25 -1.84
C GLN A 56 -17.09 -6.37 -0.58
N ALA A 57 -16.10 -5.51 -0.35
CA ALA A 57 -16.10 -4.59 0.78
C ALA A 57 -17.12 -3.45 0.66
N GLY A 58 -17.39 -2.97 -0.56
CA GLY A 58 -18.48 -2.01 -0.80
C GLY A 58 -19.85 -2.58 -0.46
N LEU A 59 -20.10 -3.84 -0.85
CA LEU A 59 -21.34 -4.56 -0.52
C LEU A 59 -21.53 -4.70 1.00
N ILE A 60 -20.45 -4.86 1.78
CA ILE A 60 -20.54 -4.93 3.24
C ILE A 60 -21.14 -3.65 3.83
N LEU A 61 -20.71 -2.49 3.35
CA LEU A 61 -21.21 -1.20 3.85
C LEU A 61 -22.69 -1.02 3.52
N GLU A 62 -23.10 -1.38 2.30
CA GLU A 62 -24.50 -1.33 1.89
C GLU A 62 -25.35 -2.27 2.76
N LEU A 63 -24.86 -3.49 3.03
CA LEU A 63 -25.52 -4.43 3.92
C LEU A 63 -25.64 -3.86 5.34
N GLU A 64 -24.58 -3.25 5.89
CA GLU A 64 -24.63 -2.63 7.22
C GLU A 64 -25.62 -1.47 7.29
N GLN A 65 -25.67 -0.61 6.27
CA GLN A 65 -26.67 0.46 6.19
C GLN A 65 -28.10 -0.11 6.11
N LEU A 66 -28.30 -1.21 5.39
CA LEU A 66 -29.59 -1.89 5.32
C LEU A 66 -30.02 -2.43 6.69
N VAL A 67 -29.10 -2.94 7.53
CA VAL A 67 -29.42 -3.37 8.91
C VAL A 67 -30.04 -2.24 9.72
N ASP A 68 -29.57 -1.01 9.54
CA ASP A 68 -30.04 0.17 10.27
C ASP A 68 -31.41 0.66 9.77
N LEU A 69 -31.74 0.38 8.51
CA LEU A 69 -33.03 0.74 7.90
C LEU A 69 -34.12 -0.30 8.16
N VAL A 70 -33.75 -1.55 8.48
CA VAL A 70 -34.72 -2.62 8.79
C VAL A 70 -35.40 -2.33 10.14
N PRO A 71 -36.74 -2.33 10.22
CA PRO A 71 -37.46 -2.10 11.46
C PRO A 71 -37.00 -3.04 12.59
N SER A 72 -36.93 -2.51 13.81
CA SER A 72 -36.47 -3.25 15.01
C SER A 72 -37.31 -4.49 15.36
N LYS A 73 -38.50 -4.64 14.77
CA LYS A 73 -39.36 -5.82 14.94
C LYS A 73 -38.97 -6.99 14.03
N SER A 74 -38.07 -6.79 13.08
CA SER A 74 -37.64 -7.80 12.10
C SER A 74 -36.23 -8.32 12.44
N GLU A 75 -36.05 -8.86 13.65
CA GLU A 75 -34.73 -9.25 14.15
C GLU A 75 -34.08 -10.34 13.28
N GLU A 76 -34.86 -11.30 12.77
CA GLU A 76 -34.38 -12.37 11.87
C GLU A 76 -33.74 -11.80 10.59
N ILE A 77 -34.35 -10.78 9.97
CA ILE A 77 -33.79 -10.11 8.79
C ILE A 77 -32.47 -9.43 9.13
N ARG A 78 -32.40 -8.75 10.29
CA ARG A 78 -31.17 -8.07 10.74
C ARG A 78 -30.05 -9.07 11.00
N GLU A 79 -30.37 -10.22 11.60
CA GLU A 79 -29.41 -11.31 11.83
C GLU A 79 -28.87 -11.88 10.53
N HIS A 80 -29.73 -12.12 9.53
CA HIS A 80 -29.29 -12.62 8.23
C HIS A 80 -28.41 -11.63 7.46
N ILE A 81 -28.74 -10.34 7.48
CA ILE A 81 -27.92 -9.32 6.85
C ILE A 81 -26.55 -9.24 7.55
N LYS A 82 -26.51 -9.25 8.90
CA LYS A 82 -25.25 -9.28 9.67
C LYS A 82 -24.40 -10.51 9.34
N ALA A 83 -25.01 -11.70 9.30
CA ALA A 83 -24.32 -12.93 8.94
C ALA A 83 -23.73 -12.87 7.52
N THR A 84 -24.46 -12.27 6.58
CA THR A 84 -24.01 -12.06 5.19
C THR A 84 -22.86 -11.07 5.12
N ALA A 85 -22.96 -9.94 5.84
CA ALA A 85 -21.89 -8.94 5.93
C ALA A 85 -20.61 -9.54 6.55
N ASP A 86 -20.75 -10.35 7.60
CA ASP A 86 -19.61 -11.05 8.20
C ASP A 86 -19.00 -12.11 7.29
N PHE A 87 -19.82 -12.83 6.51
CA PHE A 87 -19.32 -13.76 5.50
C PHE A 87 -18.50 -13.02 4.43
N ALA A 88 -19.05 -11.97 3.82
CA ALA A 88 -18.38 -11.17 2.82
C ALA A 88 -17.07 -10.56 3.36
N ARG A 89 -17.09 -10.07 4.61
CA ARG A 89 -15.91 -9.55 5.30
C ARG A 89 -14.79 -10.58 5.42
N ARG A 90 -15.14 -11.82 5.78
CA ARG A 90 -14.15 -12.90 5.87
C ARG A 90 -13.55 -13.24 4.50
N VAL A 91 -14.35 -13.21 3.43
CA VAL A 91 -13.85 -13.39 2.05
C VAL A 91 -12.85 -12.28 1.70
N CYS A 92 -13.19 -11.01 1.95
CA CYS A 92 -12.29 -9.87 1.73
C CYS A 92 -10.98 -9.99 2.52
N ASP A 93 -11.10 -10.29 3.82
CA ASP A 93 -9.96 -10.37 4.73
C ASP A 93 -8.99 -11.48 4.29
N ILE A 94 -9.50 -12.67 3.96
CA ILE A 94 -8.68 -13.79 3.49
C ILE A 94 -8.04 -13.46 2.13
N GLY A 95 -8.81 -12.94 1.18
CA GLY A 95 -8.28 -12.54 -0.14
C GLY A 95 -7.15 -11.52 -0.01
N THR A 96 -7.36 -10.49 0.83
CA THR A 96 -6.35 -9.47 1.14
C THR A 96 -5.09 -10.11 1.75
N ASN A 97 -5.24 -11.02 2.71
CA ASN A 97 -4.10 -11.68 3.34
C ASN A 97 -3.30 -12.53 2.35
N ILE A 98 -3.96 -13.24 1.43
CA ILE A 98 -3.28 -14.01 0.37
C ILE A 98 -2.47 -13.08 -0.54
N VAL A 99 -3.06 -11.96 -0.98
CA VAL A 99 -2.38 -10.95 -1.80
C VAL A 99 -1.14 -10.42 -1.08
N LEU A 100 -1.29 -9.99 0.17
CA LEU A 100 -0.18 -9.45 0.96
C LEU A 100 0.89 -10.50 1.27
N ASP A 101 0.51 -11.76 1.48
CA ASP A 101 1.44 -12.86 1.68
C ASP A 101 2.29 -13.10 0.41
N CYS A 102 1.65 -13.06 -0.77
CA CYS A 102 2.33 -13.15 -2.05
C CYS A 102 3.32 -11.99 -2.24
N ILE A 103 2.94 -10.76 -1.90
CA ILE A 103 3.85 -9.60 -1.93
C ILE A 103 5.01 -9.84 -0.96
N LEU A 104 4.73 -10.17 0.30
CA LEU A 104 5.76 -10.35 1.33
C LEU A 104 6.79 -11.43 0.96
N LYS A 105 6.35 -12.54 0.36
CA LYS A 105 7.20 -13.63 -0.15
C LYS A 105 8.06 -13.20 -1.34
N ASN A 106 7.55 -12.31 -2.20
CA ASN A 106 8.21 -11.86 -3.42
C ASN A 106 8.99 -10.54 -3.29
N SER A 107 8.93 -9.87 -2.14
CA SER A 107 9.69 -8.65 -1.85
C SER A 107 11.01 -8.98 -1.12
N PRO A 108 12.14 -9.13 -1.85
CA PRO A 108 13.42 -9.44 -1.22
C PRO A 108 13.89 -8.25 -0.36
N THR A 109 14.36 -8.54 0.84
CA THR A 109 14.98 -7.54 1.73
C THR A 109 16.48 -7.76 1.90
N THR A 110 17.07 -8.68 1.15
CA THR A 110 18.50 -8.99 1.19
C THR A 110 19.30 -8.00 0.34
N VAL A 111 20.50 -7.67 0.80
CA VAL A 111 21.39 -6.66 0.21
C VAL A 111 21.71 -6.98 -1.26
N ASP A 112 21.98 -8.25 -1.58
CA ASP A 112 22.36 -8.66 -2.94
C ASP A 112 21.28 -8.39 -3.99
N ARG A 113 20.00 -8.45 -3.58
CA ARG A 113 18.84 -8.22 -4.47
C ARG A 113 18.35 -6.76 -4.46
N THR A 114 18.93 -5.91 -3.61
CA THR A 114 18.54 -4.50 -3.45
C THR A 114 19.69 -3.54 -3.74
N SER A 115 20.83 -4.03 -4.27
CA SER A 115 22.04 -3.24 -4.54
C SER A 115 21.78 -2.03 -5.46
N HIS A 116 20.97 -2.21 -6.52
CA HIS A 116 20.58 -1.12 -7.42
C HIS A 116 19.72 -0.05 -6.71
N MET A 117 18.72 -0.48 -5.92
CA MET A 117 17.92 0.45 -5.11
C MET A 117 18.78 1.18 -4.07
N HIS A 118 19.71 0.46 -3.44
CA HIS A 118 20.64 1.02 -2.47
C HIS A 118 21.52 2.11 -3.09
N GLY A 119 22.12 1.85 -4.26
CA GLY A 119 22.88 2.86 -5.00
C GLY A 119 22.04 4.08 -5.36
N PHE A 120 20.82 3.85 -5.84
CA PHE A 120 19.88 4.92 -6.18
C PHE A 120 19.51 5.80 -4.97
N PHE A 121 19.01 5.21 -3.88
CA PHE A 121 18.62 5.99 -2.70
C PHE A 121 19.82 6.67 -2.05
N LYS A 122 20.99 6.03 -2.02
CA LYS A 122 22.21 6.67 -1.53
C LYS A 122 22.52 7.93 -2.35
N ASN A 123 22.51 7.84 -3.67
CA ASN A 123 22.75 8.99 -4.55
C ASN A 123 21.70 10.09 -4.35
N LEU A 124 20.42 9.72 -4.27
CA LEU A 124 19.32 10.66 -4.05
C LEU A 124 19.50 11.44 -2.74
N ILE A 125 19.83 10.76 -1.63
CA ILE A 125 20.06 11.37 -0.32
C ILE A 125 21.29 12.30 -0.31
N HIS A 126 22.34 11.96 -1.07
CA HIS A 126 23.54 12.79 -1.18
C HIS A 126 23.37 13.99 -2.12
N THR A 127 22.43 13.91 -3.07
CA THR A 127 22.21 14.96 -4.06
C THR A 127 21.42 16.12 -3.48
N PHE A 128 20.47 15.84 -2.58
CA PHE A 128 19.58 16.85 -2.00
C PHE A 128 19.86 17.01 -0.50
N ASP A 129 20.36 18.18 -0.10
CA ASP A 129 20.68 18.48 1.30
C ASP A 129 19.45 18.84 2.17
N GLY A 130 18.30 19.10 1.53
CA GLY A 130 17.05 19.47 2.17
C GLY A 130 16.26 18.31 2.76
N HIS A 131 14.99 18.58 3.09
CA HIS A 131 14.05 17.53 3.48
C HIS A 131 13.63 16.71 2.26
N ILE A 132 13.59 15.40 2.41
CA ILE A 132 13.18 14.46 1.37
C ILE A 132 11.99 13.67 1.88
N THR A 133 10.87 13.81 1.18
CA THR A 133 9.65 13.03 1.47
C THR A 133 9.52 11.93 0.43
N ILE A 134 9.53 10.68 0.87
CA ILE A 134 9.36 9.49 0.03
C ILE A 134 7.97 8.93 0.31
N ALA A 135 7.07 8.99 -0.66
CA ALA A 135 5.78 8.32 -0.59
C ALA A 135 5.84 6.97 -1.32
N ASN A 136 5.91 5.89 -0.55
CA ASN A 136 5.88 4.54 -1.08
C ASN A 136 4.45 4.07 -1.29
N LEU A 137 4.07 3.83 -2.54
CA LEU A 137 2.76 3.29 -2.92
C LEU A 137 2.74 1.75 -2.90
N ASN A 138 3.90 1.10 -2.82
CA ASN A 138 3.99 -0.34 -2.65
C ASN A 138 3.67 -0.74 -1.21
N TYR A 139 3.02 -1.88 -1.04
CA TYR A 139 2.66 -2.42 0.28
C TYR A 139 3.86 -3.03 1.02
N ASP A 140 4.94 -3.35 0.30
CA ASP A 140 6.11 -4.01 0.87
C ASP A 140 6.98 -3.10 1.77
N SER A 141 8.07 -3.69 2.27
CA SER A 141 9.06 -3.02 3.11
C SER A 141 10.41 -2.85 2.43
N MET A 142 10.50 -2.92 1.09
CA MET A 142 11.78 -2.89 0.36
C MET A 142 12.47 -1.54 0.53
N ILE A 143 11.75 -0.43 0.30
CA ILE A 143 12.29 0.93 0.47
C ILE A 143 12.73 1.15 1.93
N MET A 144 11.90 0.78 2.90
CA MET A 144 12.24 0.88 4.32
C MET A 144 13.54 0.11 4.64
N SER A 145 13.65 -1.13 4.16
CA SER A 145 14.84 -1.96 4.38
C SER A 145 16.09 -1.34 3.74
N CYS A 146 15.95 -0.77 2.55
CA CYS A 146 17.02 -0.09 1.83
C CYS A 146 17.50 1.16 2.59
N LEU A 147 16.58 2.00 3.06
CA LEU A 147 16.91 3.21 3.83
C LEU A 147 17.58 2.89 5.16
N LEU A 148 17.15 1.82 5.84
CA LEU A 148 17.79 1.34 7.08
C LEU A 148 19.22 0.84 6.81
N GLN A 149 19.49 0.20 5.67
CA GLN A 149 20.83 -0.27 5.31
C GLN A 149 21.79 0.89 4.99
N ILE A 150 21.28 2.01 4.46
CA ILE A 150 22.07 3.22 4.20
C ILE A 150 22.37 3.99 5.49
N ASP A 151 21.81 3.56 6.64
CA ASP A 151 21.86 4.26 7.93
C ASP A 151 21.38 5.72 7.81
N ALA A 152 20.38 5.93 6.96
CA ALA A 152 19.85 7.26 6.72
C ALA A 152 18.92 7.66 7.88
N PRO A 153 19.21 8.73 8.64
CA PRO A 153 18.36 9.10 9.76
C PRO A 153 17.01 9.59 9.22
N MET A 154 15.96 8.83 9.54
CA MET A 154 14.63 9.00 8.97
C MET A 154 13.55 8.89 10.04
N CYS A 155 12.36 9.38 9.71
CA CYS A 155 11.14 9.07 10.43
C CYS A 155 10.09 8.52 9.46
N ASP A 156 9.20 7.67 9.96
CA ASP A 156 8.05 7.17 9.22
C ASP A 156 6.74 7.52 9.93
N MET A 157 5.64 6.93 9.47
CA MET A 157 4.31 7.17 10.00
C MET A 157 4.06 6.53 11.38
N ALA A 158 5.00 5.75 11.94
CA ALA A 158 4.89 5.22 13.28
C ALA A 158 5.48 6.19 14.31
N LEU A 159 5.01 6.08 15.56
CA LEU A 159 5.59 6.80 16.69
C LEU A 159 6.93 6.15 17.06
N GLY A 160 7.95 6.98 17.23
CA GLY A 160 9.27 6.55 17.70
C GLY A 160 9.30 6.18 19.18
N TRP A 161 8.24 6.52 19.92
CA TRP A 161 8.06 6.24 21.34
C TRP A 161 6.73 5.52 21.59
N GLY A 162 6.59 4.95 22.78
CA GLY A 162 5.45 4.10 23.10
C GLY A 162 5.60 2.72 22.46
N GLU A 163 5.07 1.71 23.15
CA GLU A 163 5.15 0.33 22.71
C GLU A 163 3.86 -0.39 23.03
N SER A 164 3.36 -1.13 22.05
CA SER A 164 2.25 -2.06 22.19
C SER A 164 2.82 -3.46 22.12
N LYS A 165 2.73 -4.22 23.22
CA LYS A 165 3.10 -5.62 23.21
C LYS A 165 2.07 -6.42 22.43
N ILE A 166 2.51 -7.11 21.39
CA ILE A 166 1.69 -8.04 20.60
C ILE A 166 2.15 -9.45 20.91
N ASN A 167 1.20 -10.31 21.27
CA ASN A 167 1.44 -11.73 21.45
C ASN A 167 0.88 -12.47 20.23
N ILE A 168 1.71 -13.29 19.63
CA ILE A 168 1.30 -14.25 18.61
C ILE A 168 0.91 -15.52 19.35
N THR A 169 -0.33 -15.96 19.15
CA THR A 169 -0.87 -17.15 19.79
C THR A 169 -1.22 -18.22 18.77
N ASN A 170 -0.88 -19.47 19.07
CA ASN A 170 -1.42 -20.62 18.36
C ASN A 170 -2.52 -21.27 19.22
N THR A 171 -3.56 -21.74 18.55
CA THR A 171 -4.60 -22.58 19.15
C THR A 171 -4.09 -24.03 19.12
N LYS A 172 -4.05 -24.70 20.28
CA LYS A 172 -3.75 -26.13 20.39
C LYS A 172 -5.01 -26.96 20.14
N ASP A 173 -4.83 -28.27 19.98
CA ASP A 173 -5.93 -29.23 19.75
C ASP A 173 -7.00 -29.24 20.87
N ASP A 174 -6.67 -28.72 22.05
CA ASP A 174 -7.55 -28.60 23.22
C ASP A 174 -8.19 -27.19 23.36
N ASP A 175 -8.20 -26.39 22.29
CA ASP A 175 -8.62 -24.98 22.26
C ASP A 175 -7.83 -24.05 23.20
N THR A 176 -6.72 -24.50 23.79
CA THR A 176 -5.86 -23.63 24.59
C THR A 176 -5.00 -22.73 23.70
N LYS A 177 -4.86 -21.45 24.10
CA LYS A 177 -4.04 -20.47 23.38
C LYS A 177 -2.65 -20.42 24.00
N GLU A 178 -1.64 -20.82 23.25
CA GLU A 178 -0.24 -20.71 23.64
C GLU A 178 0.41 -19.51 22.97
N VAL A 179 1.11 -18.67 23.73
CA VAL A 179 1.91 -17.57 23.17
C VAL A 179 3.19 -18.14 22.56
N VAL A 180 3.28 -18.13 21.23
CA VAL A 180 4.43 -18.64 20.46
C VAL A 180 5.45 -17.55 20.11
N GLY A 181 5.08 -16.28 20.29
CA GLY A 181 5.95 -15.15 20.05
C GLY A 181 5.43 -13.89 20.71
N SER A 182 6.34 -12.99 21.10
CA SER A 182 5.98 -11.69 21.66
C SER A 182 6.86 -10.60 21.05
N TYR A 183 6.21 -9.56 20.54
CA TYR A 183 6.87 -8.49 19.78
C TYR A 183 6.43 -7.13 20.29
N LEU A 184 7.33 -6.17 20.20
CA LEU A 184 7.03 -4.76 20.44
C LEU A 184 6.60 -4.14 19.11
N ALA A 185 5.35 -3.70 19.05
CA ALA A 185 4.82 -2.93 17.95
C ALA A 185 4.78 -1.44 18.30
N LYS A 186 4.91 -0.60 17.28
CA LYS A 186 4.87 0.85 17.44
C LYS A 186 3.49 1.39 17.05
N PRO A 187 2.83 2.22 17.87
CA PRO A 187 1.57 2.84 17.47
C PRO A 187 1.77 3.76 16.27
N MET A 188 0.77 3.84 15.38
CA MET A 188 0.79 4.80 14.29
C MET A 188 0.57 6.22 14.81
N ARG A 189 1.16 7.21 14.14
CA ARG A 189 0.86 8.63 14.35
C ARG A 189 -0.59 8.91 13.96
N LEU A 190 -1.20 9.88 14.64
CA LEU A 190 -2.55 10.36 14.34
C LEU A 190 -2.55 11.73 13.65
N THR A 191 -1.43 12.44 13.71
CA THR A 191 -1.25 13.80 13.19
C THR A 191 0.07 13.91 12.44
N SER A 192 0.21 14.90 11.57
CA SER A 192 1.45 15.18 10.80
C SER A 192 2.53 15.86 11.64
N ASP A 193 2.81 15.28 12.82
CA ASP A 193 3.77 15.76 13.83
C ASP A 193 5.17 15.14 13.64
N PHE A 194 5.58 15.00 12.37
CA PHE A 194 6.89 14.45 12.04
C PHE A 194 8.01 15.32 12.66
N PRO A 195 9.07 14.70 13.20
CA PRO A 195 10.23 15.41 13.72
C PRO A 195 10.73 16.47 12.73
N ALA A 196 10.95 17.68 13.24
CA ALA A 196 11.40 18.83 12.46
C ALA A 196 12.92 19.00 12.49
N GLU A 197 13.63 18.24 13.34
CA GLU A 197 15.07 18.34 13.46
C GLU A 197 15.77 17.96 12.15
N SER A 198 16.79 18.72 11.78
CA SER A 198 17.59 18.52 10.56
C SER A 198 18.22 17.14 10.45
N LYS A 199 18.38 16.42 11.58
CA LYS A 199 18.81 15.02 11.58
C LYS A 199 17.78 14.11 10.90
N TYR A 200 16.47 14.32 11.08
CA TYR A 200 15.41 13.52 10.44
C TYR A 200 14.99 14.13 9.10
N ARG A 201 15.96 14.30 8.19
CA ARG A 201 15.70 14.90 6.87
C ARG A 201 14.82 14.02 5.98
N LEU A 202 14.80 12.71 6.21
CA LEU A 202 14.02 11.75 5.41
C LEU A 202 12.69 11.42 6.09
N ARG A 203 11.60 11.53 5.34
CA ARG A 203 10.26 11.08 5.74
C ARG A 203 9.79 9.97 4.82
N LEU A 204 9.54 8.78 5.37
CA LEU A 204 8.96 7.68 4.62
C LEU A 204 7.45 7.56 4.92
N LEU A 205 6.65 7.79 3.90
CA LEU A 205 5.19 7.74 3.94
C LEU A 205 4.71 6.48 3.21
N HIS A 206 3.58 5.96 3.66
CA HIS A 206 2.87 4.83 3.08
C HIS A 206 1.39 5.20 2.91
N PRO A 207 1.02 6.00 1.89
CA PRO A 207 -0.35 6.48 1.71
C PRO A 207 -1.39 5.36 1.61
N HIS A 208 -1.01 4.18 1.11
CA HIS A 208 -1.87 2.99 1.01
C HIS A 208 -1.62 1.96 2.12
N GLY A 209 -0.78 2.29 3.10
CA GLY A 209 -0.36 1.38 4.16
C GLY A 209 0.82 0.49 3.77
N SER A 210 1.07 -0.49 4.62
CA SER A 210 2.17 -1.45 4.49
C SER A 210 1.74 -2.80 5.05
N VAL A 211 2.34 -3.89 4.57
CA VAL A 211 2.25 -5.23 5.17
C VAL A 211 2.57 -5.25 6.67
N THR A 212 3.33 -4.24 7.14
CA THR A 212 3.68 -4.07 8.55
C THR A 212 2.63 -3.34 9.37
N TYR A 213 1.60 -2.73 8.77
CA TYR A 213 0.56 -2.01 9.51
C TYR A 213 -0.60 -2.95 9.81
N TRP A 214 -1.01 -3.02 11.08
CA TRP A 214 -2.05 -3.93 11.55
C TRP A 214 -3.04 -3.21 12.44
N LYS A 215 -4.32 -3.37 12.12
CA LYS A 215 -5.47 -2.81 12.83
C LYS A 215 -6.03 -3.84 13.79
N SER A 216 -6.14 -3.47 15.06
CA SER A 216 -6.89 -4.22 16.06
C SER A 216 -8.38 -4.16 15.73
N ARG A 217 -9.04 -5.32 15.69
CA ARG A 217 -10.49 -5.39 15.47
C ARG A 217 -11.29 -5.00 16.72
N LYS A 218 -10.65 -5.03 17.91
CA LYS A 218 -11.29 -4.72 19.18
C LYS A 218 -11.51 -3.22 19.36
N ASP A 219 -10.49 -2.42 19.06
CA ASP A 219 -10.47 -0.98 19.35
C ASP A 219 -10.09 -0.12 18.15
N GLY A 220 -9.92 -0.72 16.97
CA GLY A 220 -9.62 -0.02 15.72
C GLY A 220 -8.22 0.58 15.65
N LYS A 221 -7.40 0.45 16.70
CA LYS A 221 -6.06 1.02 16.75
C LYS A 221 -5.15 0.35 15.75
N VAL A 222 -4.33 1.15 15.08
CA VAL A 222 -3.34 0.67 14.11
C VAL A 222 -1.95 0.77 14.71
N VAL A 223 -1.19 -0.30 14.54
CA VAL A 223 0.19 -0.43 15.00
C VAL A 223 1.06 -0.96 13.87
N LYS A 224 2.33 -0.59 13.88
CA LYS A 224 3.36 -1.15 13.02
C LYS A 224 4.02 -2.34 13.72
N ILE A 225 3.87 -3.51 13.13
CA ILE A 225 4.47 -4.77 13.59
C ILE A 225 5.83 -4.98 12.91
N PRO A 226 6.86 -5.46 13.63
CA PRO A 226 8.14 -5.82 13.02
C PRO A 226 7.98 -6.85 11.90
N LEU A 227 8.69 -6.64 10.78
CA LEU A 227 8.66 -7.54 9.62
C LEU A 227 9.06 -8.98 9.97
N GLU A 228 9.99 -9.14 10.92
CA GLU A 228 10.41 -10.44 11.43
C GLU A 228 9.24 -11.24 11.98
N ALA A 229 8.32 -10.60 12.72
CA ALA A 229 7.16 -11.28 13.30
C ALA A 229 6.26 -11.86 12.21
N LEU A 230 6.03 -11.08 11.14
CA LEU A 230 5.21 -11.49 9.98
C LEU A 230 5.81 -12.72 9.31
N ARG A 231 7.13 -12.71 9.08
CA ARG A 231 7.84 -13.80 8.39
C ARG A 231 7.99 -15.05 9.26
N LYS A 232 8.45 -14.90 10.51
CA LYS A 232 8.74 -16.02 11.40
C LYS A 232 7.49 -16.83 11.76
N HIS A 233 6.35 -16.15 11.89
CA HIS A 233 5.09 -16.78 12.27
C HIS A 233 4.11 -16.96 11.11
N ASN A 234 4.51 -16.64 9.88
CA ASN A 234 3.65 -16.71 8.69
C ASN A 234 2.27 -16.07 8.93
N LEU A 235 2.24 -14.87 9.53
CA LEU A 235 1.01 -14.28 10.05
C LEU A 235 -0.04 -13.99 8.97
N LEU A 236 0.39 -13.76 7.72
CA LEU A 236 -0.54 -13.59 6.60
C LEU A 236 -1.06 -14.93 6.11
N GLY A 237 -0.20 -15.94 5.96
CA GLY A 237 -0.60 -17.28 5.54
C GLY A 237 -1.44 -18.08 6.56
N SER A 238 -1.22 -17.89 7.87
CA SER A 238 -1.94 -18.63 8.92
C SER A 238 -3.42 -18.20 9.07
N THR A 239 -3.75 -16.99 8.63
CA THR A 239 -5.10 -16.40 8.77
C THR A 239 -6.11 -16.91 7.73
N LYS A 240 -5.70 -17.85 6.86
CA LYS A 240 -6.60 -18.51 5.89
C LYS A 240 -7.70 -19.33 6.58
N TYR A 241 -7.49 -19.77 7.83
CA TYR A 241 -8.37 -20.72 8.52
C TYR A 241 -9.11 -20.12 9.72
N GLU A 242 -8.53 -19.14 10.41
CA GLU A 242 -9.14 -18.48 11.56
C GLU A 242 -9.23 -16.97 11.36
N ARG A 243 -10.22 -16.32 12.01
CA ARG A 243 -10.35 -14.85 11.98
C ARG A 243 -9.43 -14.25 13.04
N PRO A 244 -8.29 -13.64 12.68
CA PRO A 244 -7.38 -13.06 13.66
C PRO A 244 -8.01 -11.84 14.35
N SER A 245 -7.59 -11.58 15.59
CA SER A 245 -7.97 -10.40 16.38
C SER A 245 -7.47 -9.08 15.78
N MET A 246 -6.51 -9.16 14.86
CA MET A 246 -5.95 -8.04 14.12
C MET A 246 -5.99 -8.34 12.62
N SER A 247 -6.04 -7.32 11.78
CA SER A 247 -5.97 -7.45 10.33
C SER A 247 -4.96 -6.47 9.74
N PRO A 248 -4.36 -6.74 8.58
CA PRO A 248 -3.56 -5.75 7.88
C PRO A 248 -4.34 -4.45 7.63
N ALA A 249 -3.64 -3.33 7.76
CA ALA A 249 -4.15 -1.99 7.49
C ALA A 249 -3.55 -1.49 6.18
N VAL A 250 -4.16 -1.89 5.07
CA VAL A 250 -3.80 -1.49 3.70
C VAL A 250 -5.03 -1.04 2.92
N VAL A 251 -4.86 -0.12 1.98
CA VAL A 251 -5.86 0.24 0.97
C VAL A 251 -5.40 -0.34 -0.35
N LEU A 252 -6.04 -1.40 -0.83
CA LEU A 252 -5.62 -1.97 -2.10
C LEU A 252 -6.11 -1.07 -3.25
N ALA A 253 -5.49 -1.22 -4.41
CA ALA A 253 -5.79 -0.37 -5.55
C ALA A 253 -7.09 -0.86 -6.24
N ASN A 254 -7.90 0.12 -6.66
CA ASN A 254 -8.95 -0.01 -7.66
C ASN A 254 -10.42 -0.22 -7.21
N SER A 255 -10.86 0.38 -6.10
CA SER A 255 -12.27 0.43 -5.71
C SER A 255 -12.87 1.85 -5.70
N LEU A 256 -14.19 1.94 -5.93
CA LEU A 256 -15.02 3.15 -5.67
C LEU A 256 -14.87 3.65 -4.23
N GLU A 257 -14.47 2.77 -3.32
CA GLU A 257 -14.28 3.02 -1.89
C GLU A 257 -12.92 3.64 -1.54
N LYS A 258 -11.92 3.52 -2.44
CA LYS A 258 -10.56 4.03 -2.19
C LYS A 258 -10.55 5.51 -1.76
N PRO A 259 -11.27 6.44 -2.43
CA PRO A 259 -11.35 7.83 -1.99
C PRO A 259 -11.88 8.04 -0.57
N ARG A 260 -12.71 7.12 -0.07
CA ARG A 260 -13.19 7.14 1.32
C ARG A 260 -12.14 6.55 2.27
N ARG A 261 -11.59 5.38 1.94
CA ARG A 261 -10.61 4.69 2.79
C ARG A 261 -9.32 5.48 3.00
N VAL A 262 -8.83 6.19 1.97
CA VAL A 262 -7.64 7.04 2.10
C VAL A 262 -7.84 8.21 3.06
N LYS A 263 -9.09 8.54 3.42
CA LYS A 263 -9.43 9.56 4.43
C LYS A 263 -9.50 9.00 5.85
N GLU A 264 -9.35 7.69 6.04
CA GLU A 264 -9.31 7.04 7.35
C GLU A 264 -7.87 6.93 7.88
N ALA A 265 -7.73 6.85 9.21
CA ALA A 265 -6.45 6.57 9.84
C ALA A 265 -5.95 5.13 9.53
N PRO A 266 -4.66 4.94 9.24
CA PRO A 266 -3.58 5.94 9.23
C PRO A 266 -3.32 6.57 7.85
N PHE A 267 -4.11 6.24 6.83
CA PHE A 267 -3.86 6.61 5.44
C PHE A 267 -3.96 8.12 5.20
N ASN A 268 -4.95 8.76 5.85
CA ASN A 268 -5.16 10.21 5.77
C ASN A 268 -3.89 11.00 6.12
N LEU A 269 -3.15 10.57 7.15
CA LEU A 269 -1.86 11.14 7.53
C LEU A 269 -0.83 11.02 6.40
N GLY A 270 -0.78 9.88 5.72
CA GLY A 270 0.12 9.66 4.59
C GLY A 270 -0.17 10.61 3.43
N TYR A 271 -1.46 10.83 3.13
CA TYR A 271 -1.90 11.78 2.11
C TYR A 271 -1.65 13.24 2.51
N GLU A 272 -1.93 13.62 3.77
CA GLU A 272 -1.65 14.96 4.31
C GLU A 272 -0.16 15.29 4.23
N ALA A 273 0.68 14.37 4.70
CA ALA A 273 2.13 14.54 4.68
C ALA A 273 2.72 14.53 3.26
N LEU A 274 2.13 13.75 2.34
CA LEU A 274 2.49 13.77 0.93
C LEU A 274 2.17 15.13 0.31
N GLY A 275 0.94 15.63 0.48
CA GLY A 275 0.53 16.94 -0.03
C GLY A 275 1.45 18.05 0.48
N LYS A 276 1.73 18.07 1.79
CA LYS A 276 2.71 19.01 2.37
C LYS A 276 4.10 18.87 1.75
N GLY A 277 4.59 17.65 1.58
CA GLY A 277 5.88 17.40 0.95
C GLY A 277 5.94 17.92 -0.49
N LEU A 278 4.87 17.75 -1.27
CA LEU A 278 4.75 18.28 -2.63
C LEU A 278 4.71 19.81 -2.64
N ASP A 279 3.94 20.42 -1.74
CA ASP A 279 3.82 21.88 -1.60
C ASP A 279 5.15 22.54 -1.18
N GLU A 280 5.98 21.87 -0.39
CA GLU A 280 7.26 22.39 0.10
C GLU A 280 8.44 22.10 -0.84
N SER A 281 8.34 21.08 -1.71
CA SER A 281 9.46 20.63 -2.54
C SER A 281 9.56 21.39 -3.87
N GLU A 282 10.79 21.70 -4.28
CA GLU A 282 11.09 22.25 -5.62
C GLU A 282 11.29 21.15 -6.67
N HIS A 283 11.55 19.92 -6.23
CA HIS A 283 11.89 18.77 -7.07
C HIS A 283 10.97 17.59 -6.78
N TRP A 284 10.25 17.10 -7.79
CA TRP A 284 9.34 15.96 -7.68
C TRP A 284 9.84 14.81 -8.54
N LEU A 285 10.21 13.70 -7.90
CA LEU A 285 10.58 12.47 -8.58
C LEU A 285 9.45 11.45 -8.46
N ILE A 286 8.90 11.03 -9.59
CA ILE A 286 7.85 10.01 -9.67
C ILE A 286 8.41 8.79 -10.40
N ALA A 287 8.60 7.69 -9.68
CA ALA A 287 9.29 6.51 -10.18
C ALA A 287 8.39 5.27 -10.15
N GLY A 288 8.29 4.55 -11.27
CA GLY A 288 7.56 3.29 -11.36
C GLY A 288 6.06 3.40 -11.10
N TYR A 289 5.46 4.55 -11.39
CA TYR A 289 4.04 4.83 -11.13
C TYR A 289 3.24 4.88 -12.44
N SER A 290 2.11 4.16 -12.48
CA SER A 290 1.27 4.01 -13.67
C SER A 290 0.31 5.17 -13.94
N PHE A 291 0.17 6.09 -12.97
CA PHE A 291 -0.82 7.18 -12.97
C PHE A 291 -2.28 6.73 -13.10
N ARG A 292 -2.58 5.48 -12.69
CA ARG A 292 -3.95 4.97 -12.65
C ARG A 292 -4.67 5.24 -11.32
N ASP A 293 -3.94 5.62 -10.28
CA ASP A 293 -4.52 5.91 -8.97
C ASP A 293 -5.04 7.34 -8.89
N HIS A 294 -6.37 7.44 -8.91
CA HIS A 294 -7.06 8.73 -8.87
C HIS A 294 -6.71 9.55 -7.62
N SER A 295 -6.64 8.95 -6.44
CA SER A 295 -6.40 9.69 -5.19
C SER A 295 -4.99 10.27 -5.13
N ILE A 296 -3.99 9.54 -5.64
CA ILE A 296 -2.63 10.08 -5.76
C ILE A 296 -2.56 11.18 -6.81
N ASN A 297 -3.19 10.96 -7.97
CA ASN A 297 -3.23 11.97 -9.03
C ASN A 297 -3.94 13.26 -8.59
N GLU A 298 -5.03 13.16 -7.82
CA GLU A 298 -5.72 14.30 -7.23
C GLU A 298 -4.79 15.09 -6.29
N THR A 299 -4.04 14.40 -5.43
CA THR A 299 -3.05 15.04 -4.54
C THR A 299 -1.94 15.75 -5.31
N LEU A 300 -1.41 15.11 -6.37
CA LEU A 300 -0.43 15.71 -7.28
C LEU A 300 -0.99 16.96 -7.96
N ARG A 301 -2.19 16.86 -8.53
CA ARG A 301 -2.89 17.95 -9.22
C ARG A 301 -3.11 19.14 -8.30
N GLU A 302 -3.70 18.92 -7.13
CA GLU A 302 -3.98 19.98 -6.17
C GLU A 302 -2.72 20.73 -5.77
N SER A 303 -1.65 19.99 -5.44
CA SER A 303 -0.37 20.58 -5.05
C SER A 303 0.25 21.34 -6.23
N PHE A 304 0.18 20.79 -7.45
CA PHE A 304 0.77 21.41 -8.64
C PHE A 304 0.05 22.69 -9.06
N GLN A 305 -1.29 22.70 -8.98
CA GLN A 305 -2.12 23.84 -9.36
C GLN A 305 -2.04 25.01 -8.35
N LYS A 306 -1.88 24.72 -7.05
CA LYS A 306 -1.71 25.75 -6.01
C LYS A 306 -0.41 26.56 -6.18
N ARG A 307 0.59 26.01 -6.87
CA ARG A 307 1.91 26.63 -7.01
C ARG A 307 1.95 27.68 -8.11
N LYS A 308 2.48 28.87 -7.75
CA LYS A 308 2.83 29.93 -8.71
C LYS A 308 4.07 29.57 -9.53
N SER A 309 5.07 28.97 -8.89
CA SER A 309 6.28 28.46 -9.54
C SER A 309 6.21 26.94 -9.57
N LYS A 310 6.21 26.38 -10.79
CA LYS A 310 6.09 24.93 -10.98
C LYS A 310 7.38 24.23 -10.52
N PRO A 311 7.26 23.09 -9.83
CA PRO A 311 8.43 22.30 -9.44
C PRO A 311 9.09 21.68 -10.67
N GLN A 312 10.37 21.36 -10.57
CA GLN A 312 11.02 20.46 -11.53
C GLN A 312 10.52 19.05 -11.27
N VAL A 313 9.97 18.39 -12.29
CA VAL A 313 9.35 17.08 -12.23
C VAL A 313 10.12 16.12 -13.11
N LEU A 314 10.56 15.00 -12.54
CA LEU A 314 11.12 13.88 -13.26
C LEU A 314 10.22 12.66 -13.08
N VAL A 315 9.71 12.13 -14.19
CA VAL A 315 9.00 10.86 -14.21
C VAL A 315 9.94 9.79 -14.75
N SER A 316 10.23 8.75 -13.97
CA SER A 316 11.00 7.58 -14.43
C SER A 316 10.09 6.36 -14.48
N THR A 317 9.94 5.81 -15.68
CA THR A 317 9.14 4.59 -15.94
C THR A 317 9.91 3.66 -16.86
N LEU A 318 9.61 2.37 -16.79
CA LEU A 318 10.22 1.38 -17.69
C LEU A 318 9.32 1.20 -18.92
N GLY A 319 9.78 1.69 -20.07
CA GLY A 319 9.03 1.59 -21.32
C GLY A 319 7.94 2.67 -21.48
N TRP A 320 7.01 2.44 -22.40
CA TRP A 320 6.11 3.49 -22.93
C TRP A 320 4.81 3.70 -22.15
N ASP A 321 4.42 2.81 -21.24
CA ASP A 321 3.31 3.05 -20.30
C ASP A 321 3.90 3.64 -19.00
N PRO A 322 3.32 4.69 -18.39
CA PRO A 322 2.20 5.52 -18.87
C PRO A 322 2.53 6.33 -20.14
N PRO A 323 1.57 6.54 -21.06
CA PRO A 323 1.74 7.53 -22.12
C PRO A 323 1.81 8.93 -21.51
N GLU A 324 2.49 9.84 -22.20
CA GLU A 324 2.70 11.22 -21.76
C GLU A 324 1.40 11.96 -21.47
N GLU A 325 0.36 11.75 -22.28
CA GLU A 325 -0.98 12.30 -22.04
C GLU A 325 -1.53 11.92 -20.65
N ARG A 326 -1.31 10.68 -20.18
CA ARG A 326 -1.77 10.26 -18.85
C ARG A 326 -1.01 10.99 -17.75
N ILE A 327 0.28 11.23 -17.94
CA ILE A 327 1.12 12.00 -17.02
C ILE A 327 0.59 13.44 -16.94
N HIS A 328 0.37 14.09 -18.08
CA HIS A 328 -0.19 15.44 -18.18
C HIS A 328 -1.56 15.55 -17.51
N ASN A 329 -2.45 14.60 -17.77
CA ASN A 329 -3.78 14.56 -17.16
C ASN A 329 -3.72 14.42 -15.64
N ALA A 330 -2.73 13.71 -15.10
CA ALA A 330 -2.56 13.58 -13.65
C ALA A 330 -2.22 14.91 -12.98
N PHE A 331 -1.43 15.78 -13.63
CA PHE A 331 -1.14 17.13 -13.12
C PHE A 331 -2.28 18.12 -13.36
N GLY A 332 -3.28 17.76 -14.17
CA GLY A 332 -4.41 18.62 -14.49
C GLY A 332 -3.99 19.90 -15.22
N LEU A 333 -3.12 19.74 -16.23
CA LEU A 333 -2.54 20.85 -16.98
C LEU A 333 -3.61 21.72 -17.63
N THR A 334 -3.40 23.02 -17.53
CA THR A 334 -4.20 24.07 -18.16
C THR A 334 -3.34 24.86 -19.13
N SER A 335 -3.98 25.62 -20.03
CA SER A 335 -3.25 26.49 -20.98
C SER A 335 -2.37 27.55 -20.31
N THR A 336 -2.60 27.85 -19.02
CA THR A 336 -1.82 28.82 -18.26
C THR A 336 -0.55 28.26 -17.63
N ASP A 337 -0.34 26.94 -17.64
CA ASP A 337 0.82 26.29 -16.99
C ASP A 337 2.09 26.30 -17.87
N GLY A 338 2.02 26.87 -19.08
CA GLY A 338 3.14 26.96 -20.02
C GLY A 338 3.45 25.63 -20.70
N ASP A 339 4.61 25.56 -21.35
CA ASP A 339 5.09 24.35 -22.02
C ASP A 339 5.65 23.35 -20.97
N PRO A 340 5.12 22.11 -20.89
CA PRO A 340 5.63 21.07 -20.00
C PRO A 340 7.13 20.83 -20.11
N ALA A 341 7.75 21.06 -21.27
CA ALA A 341 9.18 20.83 -21.48
C ALA A 341 10.10 21.65 -20.56
N PHE A 342 9.61 22.73 -19.93
CA PHE A 342 10.39 23.55 -19.00
C PHE A 342 10.45 23.02 -17.57
N TRP A 343 9.55 22.12 -17.20
CA TRP A 343 9.43 21.63 -15.83
C TRP A 343 9.23 20.11 -15.74
N LEU A 344 8.90 19.42 -16.82
CA LEU A 344 8.71 17.97 -16.87
C LEU A 344 9.79 17.31 -17.73
N SER A 345 10.45 16.32 -17.16
CA SER A 345 11.31 15.37 -17.87
C SER A 345 10.79 13.95 -17.68
N ILE A 346 10.84 13.13 -18.74
CA ILE A 346 10.38 11.74 -18.69
C ILE A 346 11.54 10.82 -19.09
N ASP A 347 12.03 10.04 -18.13
CA ASP A 347 12.97 8.96 -18.35
C ASP A 347 12.21 7.64 -18.58
N ARG A 348 12.54 6.96 -19.68
CA ARG A 348 11.91 5.69 -20.10
C ARG A 348 12.79 4.46 -19.81
N GLY A 349 13.95 4.68 -19.19
CA GLY A 349 14.93 3.64 -18.86
C GLY A 349 14.70 2.99 -17.49
N GLY A 350 13.87 3.61 -16.65
CA GLY A 350 13.58 3.13 -15.30
C GLY A 350 14.68 3.49 -14.28
N VAL A 351 14.45 3.11 -13.03
CA VAL A 351 15.24 3.60 -11.88
C VAL A 351 16.68 3.06 -11.86
N GLU A 352 16.94 1.88 -12.43
CA GLU A 352 18.22 1.16 -12.25
C GLU A 352 19.45 1.90 -12.78
N ASN A 353 19.29 2.90 -13.67
CA ASN A 353 20.38 3.76 -14.15
C ASN A 353 19.98 5.24 -14.20
N LEU A 354 18.92 5.62 -13.47
CA LEU A 354 18.37 6.97 -13.56
C LEU A 354 19.43 8.03 -13.23
N ASN A 355 20.29 7.78 -12.24
CA ASN A 355 21.36 8.70 -11.85
C ASN A 355 22.39 9.00 -12.97
N LEU A 356 22.43 8.19 -14.02
CA LEU A 356 23.32 8.37 -15.16
C LEU A 356 22.63 9.08 -16.34
N SER A 357 21.30 9.19 -16.32
CA SER A 357 20.52 9.69 -17.45
C SER A 357 20.67 11.22 -17.63
N PRO A 358 20.54 11.73 -18.87
CA PRO A 358 20.48 13.17 -19.12
C PRO A 358 19.36 13.87 -18.34
N GLU A 359 18.20 13.21 -18.21
CA GLU A 359 17.01 13.71 -17.51
C GLU A 359 17.32 13.93 -16.03
N TRP A 360 18.02 12.99 -15.38
CA TRP A 360 18.45 13.18 -13.99
C TRP A 360 19.41 14.36 -13.84
N ARG A 361 20.38 14.51 -14.75
CA ARG A 361 21.31 15.64 -14.70
C ARG A 361 20.63 16.99 -14.91
N SER A 362 19.54 17.02 -15.66
CA SER A 362 18.71 18.22 -15.80
C SER A 362 17.88 18.46 -14.54
N PHE A 363 17.33 17.38 -13.97
CA PHE A 363 16.47 17.43 -12.79
C PHE A 363 17.19 17.91 -11.53
N ILE A 364 18.48 17.63 -11.35
CA ILE A 364 19.21 18.00 -10.13
C ILE A 364 19.85 19.41 -10.18
N LYS A 365 19.62 20.17 -11.25
CA LYS A 365 20.09 21.54 -11.41
C LYS A 365 19.04 22.52 -10.96
#